data_AF-A0A958SJ66-F1
#
_entry.id   AF-A0A958SJ66-F1
#
_cell.length_a   1.000
_cell.length_b   1.000
_cell.length_c   1.000
_cell.angle_alpha   90.00
_cell.angle_beta   90.00
_cell.angle_gamma   90.00
#
_symmetry.space_group_name_H-M   'P 1'
#
loop_
_entity.id
_entity.type
_entity.pdbx_description
1 polymer ?
#
loop_
_entity_poly.entity_id
_entity_poly.type
_entity_poly.pdbx_seq_one_letter_code
_entity_poly.pdbx_strand_id
1 'polypeptide(L)'
;MDRTKIGVFGGTFNPLHVGHIGSMKTVKEKLGLEKIRVVPASQSPNRKKIDGPTPDQRLEMVHVGLVDYQDTCEVDDREVVRGGISYTIDTLVSYTEDYPDEEIYLIIGLDQFEQFDQWNRFEEILEISNLVVTSRPGGKLPKAIDEFPPGVASFVSEYNENFALLRTGKTIQFIQLNDIDISATELRKKIRNGDAVDDYIPLPVRSYIQKHELYESLGKVIGDFERFTHQCANYLFAKNGINVQAYDLRELNQPSEFSIIASGTSTRHTSALADHVVRQVKKVYGVYPQNIEGIKEGRWVVLDYGSLMIHLFYDYVRIEYQLEKLWEEGVNLHVKGPNLNRQTS
;
A
#
# COMPACT_ATOMS: atom_id res chain seq x y z
N MET A 1 -16.50 -35.64 12.34
CA MET A 1 -15.03 -35.54 12.17
C MET A 1 -14.68 -34.09 12.42
N ASP A 2 -13.57 -33.82 13.11
CA ASP A 2 -13.11 -32.45 13.30
C ASP A 2 -12.76 -31.88 11.92
N ARG A 3 -13.25 -30.69 11.58
CA ARG A 3 -13.00 -30.09 10.26
C ARG A 3 -11.54 -29.68 10.16
N THR A 4 -10.90 -29.90 9.01
CA THR A 4 -9.54 -29.43 8.77
C THR A 4 -9.51 -27.91 8.77
N LYS A 5 -8.65 -27.31 9.60
CA LYS A 5 -8.54 -25.85 9.74
C LYS A 5 -7.50 -25.31 8.77
N ILE A 6 -7.94 -24.50 7.81
CA ILE A 6 -7.07 -23.89 6.79
C ILE A 6 -7.06 -22.39 6.94
N GLY A 7 -5.86 -21.80 6.95
CA GLY A 7 -5.69 -20.35 6.85
C GLY A 7 -5.74 -19.88 5.40
N VAL A 8 -6.39 -18.75 5.14
CA VAL A 8 -6.32 -18.06 3.84
C VAL A 8 -5.64 -16.72 4.06
N PHE A 9 -4.46 -16.53 3.48
CA PHE A 9 -3.64 -15.32 3.59
C PHE A 9 -3.58 -14.62 2.23
N GLY A 10 -4.54 -13.73 2.00
CA GLY A 10 -4.63 -12.94 0.78
C GLY A 10 -3.74 -11.70 0.83
N GLY A 11 -3.17 -11.31 -0.32
CA GLY A 11 -2.32 -10.12 -0.36
C GLY A 11 -1.88 -9.72 -1.75
N THR A 12 -1.42 -8.49 -1.90
CA THR A 12 -0.80 -8.06 -3.17
C THR A 12 0.61 -8.62 -3.35
N PHE A 13 1.34 -8.87 -2.25
CA PHE A 13 2.73 -9.35 -2.23
C PHE A 13 3.64 -8.58 -3.20
N ASN A 14 3.81 -7.28 -2.96
CA ASN A 14 4.56 -6.39 -3.84
C ASN A 14 5.76 -5.72 -3.15
N PRO A 15 6.82 -6.47 -2.79
CA PRO A 15 6.99 -7.93 -2.93
C PRO A 15 6.55 -8.72 -1.68
N LEU A 16 6.64 -10.06 -1.71
CA LEU A 16 6.66 -10.91 -0.51
C LEU A 16 7.88 -10.51 0.36
N HIS A 17 7.72 -10.56 1.69
CA HIS A 17 8.76 -10.15 2.65
C HIS A 17 8.64 -10.93 3.95
N VAL A 18 9.67 -10.86 4.81
CA VAL A 18 9.77 -11.65 6.06
C VAL A 18 8.60 -11.42 7.01
N GLY A 19 8.05 -10.20 7.07
CA GLY A 19 6.85 -9.91 7.88
C GLY A 19 5.61 -10.72 7.47
N HIS A 20 5.44 -11.05 6.17
CA HIS A 20 4.34 -11.93 5.75
C HIS A 20 4.58 -13.37 6.23
N ILE A 21 5.83 -13.85 6.11
CA ILE A 21 6.22 -15.21 6.51
C ILE A 21 6.07 -15.39 8.03
N GLY A 22 6.53 -14.42 8.82
CA GLY A 22 6.40 -14.43 10.28
C GLY A 22 4.94 -14.45 10.74
N SER A 23 4.08 -13.62 10.10
CA SER A 23 2.63 -13.62 10.33
C SER A 23 2.02 -14.99 10.09
N MET A 24 2.28 -15.59 8.91
CA MET A 24 1.76 -16.91 8.55
C MET A 24 2.20 -17.99 9.55
N LYS A 25 3.50 -18.05 9.88
CA LYS A 25 4.02 -19.02 10.86
C LYS A 25 3.33 -18.88 12.22
N THR A 26 3.24 -17.65 12.72
CA THR A 26 2.65 -17.34 14.03
C THR A 26 1.18 -17.75 14.09
N VAL A 27 0.41 -17.41 13.05
CA VAL A 27 -1.02 -17.74 12.98
C VAL A 27 -1.23 -19.24 12.88
N LYS A 28 -0.47 -19.93 12.02
CA LYS A 28 -0.55 -21.39 11.87
C LYS A 28 -0.32 -22.09 13.22
N GLU A 29 0.75 -21.73 13.92
CA GLU A 29 1.10 -22.33 15.20
C GLU A 29 0.07 -22.03 16.29
N LYS A 30 -0.32 -20.76 16.47
CA LYS A 30 -1.25 -20.36 17.54
C LYS A 30 -2.64 -20.99 17.40
N LEU A 31 -3.11 -21.18 16.17
CA LEU A 31 -4.46 -21.69 15.90
C LEU A 31 -4.50 -23.18 15.55
N GLY A 32 -3.33 -23.84 15.48
CA GLY A 32 -3.22 -25.23 15.08
C GLY A 32 -3.77 -25.47 13.66
N LEU A 33 -3.51 -24.54 12.73
CA LEU A 33 -3.94 -24.70 11.34
C LEU A 33 -3.08 -25.77 10.67
N GLU A 34 -3.71 -26.59 9.83
CA GLU A 34 -3.02 -27.62 9.07
C GLU A 34 -2.06 -26.97 8.07
N LYS A 35 -2.55 -25.97 7.33
CA LYS A 35 -1.78 -25.21 6.35
C LYS A 35 -2.38 -23.81 6.13
N ILE A 36 -1.57 -22.90 5.58
CA ILE A 36 -2.01 -21.60 5.08
C ILE A 36 -1.96 -21.58 3.55
N ARG A 37 -3.08 -21.25 2.91
CA ARG A 37 -3.16 -20.93 1.48
C ARG A 37 -2.83 -19.45 1.28
N VAL A 38 -1.74 -19.19 0.58
CA VAL A 38 -1.27 -17.85 0.25
C VAL A 38 -1.84 -17.49 -1.12
N VAL A 39 -2.66 -16.45 -1.17
CA VAL A 39 -3.44 -16.11 -2.37
C VAL A 39 -3.00 -14.74 -2.92
N PRO A 40 -2.10 -14.68 -3.92
CA PRO A 40 -1.70 -13.43 -4.53
C PRO A 40 -2.83 -12.82 -5.34
N ALA A 41 -3.15 -11.56 -5.03
CA ALA A 41 -4.20 -10.85 -5.73
C ALA A 41 -3.77 -10.43 -7.15
N SER A 42 -4.67 -10.66 -8.13
CA SER A 42 -4.57 -10.08 -9.47
C SER A 42 -4.61 -8.56 -9.39
N GLN A 43 -5.70 -8.01 -8.87
CA GLN A 43 -5.87 -6.59 -8.61
C GLN A 43 -6.60 -6.38 -7.29
N SER A 44 -5.96 -5.73 -6.33
CA SER A 44 -6.60 -5.38 -5.06
C SER A 44 -7.76 -4.40 -5.27
N PRO A 45 -8.94 -4.63 -4.67
CA PRO A 45 -10.10 -3.74 -4.80
C PRO A 45 -9.82 -2.35 -4.21
N ASN A 46 -8.95 -2.29 -3.20
CA ASN A 46 -8.59 -1.06 -2.49
C ASN A 46 -7.49 -0.24 -3.19
N ARG A 47 -6.87 -0.79 -4.25
CA ARG A 47 -5.76 -0.14 -4.97
C ARG A 47 -6.13 0.06 -6.43
N LYS A 48 -6.35 1.32 -6.82
CA LYS A 48 -6.73 1.63 -8.21
C LYS A 48 -5.66 1.25 -9.22
N LYS A 49 -4.36 1.29 -8.86
CA LYS A 49 -3.22 0.83 -9.67
C LYS A 49 -2.06 0.38 -8.77
N ILE A 50 -1.52 -0.80 -9.04
CA ILE A 50 -0.31 -1.31 -8.39
C ILE A 50 0.86 -0.93 -9.29
N ASP A 51 1.78 -0.13 -8.77
CA ASP A 51 3.05 0.16 -9.43
C ASP A 51 4.03 -1.01 -9.26
N GLY A 52 4.83 -1.29 -10.29
CA GLY A 52 5.81 -2.36 -10.30
C GLY A 52 5.33 -3.67 -10.97
N PRO A 53 5.67 -4.85 -10.41
CA PRO A 53 5.47 -6.15 -11.04
C PRO A 53 4.01 -6.50 -11.37
N THR A 54 3.84 -7.18 -12.50
CA THR A 54 2.57 -7.78 -12.95
C THR A 54 2.04 -8.82 -11.96
N PRO A 55 0.75 -9.18 -12.00
CA PRO A 55 0.21 -10.28 -11.20
C PRO A 55 1.04 -11.56 -11.28
N ASP A 56 1.43 -11.98 -12.49
CA ASP A 56 2.26 -13.17 -12.72
C ASP A 56 3.64 -13.07 -12.06
N GLN A 57 4.29 -11.91 -12.17
CA GLN A 57 5.58 -11.69 -11.50
C GLN A 57 5.46 -11.67 -9.98
N ARG A 58 4.33 -11.19 -9.43
CA ARG A 58 4.08 -11.24 -7.98
C ARG A 58 3.80 -12.66 -7.51
N LEU A 59 3.03 -13.43 -8.28
CA LEU A 59 2.81 -14.85 -8.03
C LEU A 59 4.14 -15.62 -8.02
N GLU A 60 4.99 -15.39 -9.02
CA GLU A 60 6.30 -16.03 -9.09
C GLU A 60 7.21 -15.64 -7.92
N MET A 61 7.24 -14.36 -7.52
CA MET A 61 7.95 -13.94 -6.31
C MET A 61 7.43 -14.67 -5.06
N VAL A 62 6.12 -14.92 -4.96
CA VAL A 62 5.54 -15.66 -3.84
C VAL A 62 5.95 -17.13 -3.90
N HIS A 63 5.92 -17.78 -5.07
CA HIS A 63 6.39 -19.16 -5.25
C HIS A 63 7.84 -19.34 -4.84
N VAL A 64 8.76 -18.56 -5.42
CA VAL A 64 10.19 -18.69 -5.11
C VAL A 64 10.50 -18.33 -3.66
N GLY A 65 9.76 -17.39 -3.07
CA GLY A 65 9.96 -16.95 -1.70
C GLY A 65 9.43 -17.91 -0.64
N LEU A 66 8.54 -18.84 -1.01
CA LEU A 66 7.91 -19.80 -0.09
C LEU A 66 8.36 -21.24 -0.28
N VAL A 67 9.36 -21.49 -1.14
CA VAL A 67 9.86 -22.85 -1.44
C VAL A 67 10.32 -23.61 -0.19
N ASP A 68 10.91 -22.93 0.79
CA ASP A 68 11.40 -23.53 2.05
C ASP A 68 10.30 -23.63 3.13
N TYR A 69 9.06 -23.25 2.80
CA TYR A 69 7.95 -23.14 3.75
C TYR A 69 6.75 -24.03 3.38
N GLN A 70 6.96 -25.09 2.59
CA GLN A 70 5.91 -26.01 2.11
C GLN A 70 5.12 -26.71 3.24
N ASP A 71 5.76 -26.95 4.39
CA ASP A 71 5.10 -27.50 5.59
C ASP A 71 4.20 -26.47 6.28
N THR A 72 4.39 -25.18 6.01
CA THR A 72 3.61 -24.09 6.61
C THR A 72 2.49 -23.63 5.68
N CYS A 73 2.78 -23.53 4.38
CA CYS A 73 1.91 -22.86 3.44
C CYS A 73 1.97 -23.48 2.04
N GLU A 74 0.93 -23.22 1.27
CA GLU A 74 0.87 -23.47 -0.18
C GLU A 74 0.45 -22.20 -0.90
N VAL A 75 0.99 -22.01 -2.11
CA VAL A 75 0.65 -20.86 -2.95
C VAL A 75 -0.51 -21.26 -3.85
N ASP A 76 -1.54 -20.42 -3.89
CA ASP A 76 -2.75 -20.63 -4.67
C ASP A 76 -2.92 -19.48 -5.67
N ASP A 77 -2.90 -19.81 -6.96
CA ASP A 77 -2.90 -18.86 -8.06
C ASP A 77 -4.31 -18.44 -8.52
N ARG A 78 -5.38 -18.93 -7.85
CA ARG A 78 -6.77 -18.77 -8.30
C ARG A 78 -7.17 -17.34 -8.64
N GLU A 79 -6.69 -16.36 -7.88
CA GLU A 79 -7.00 -14.96 -8.12
C GLU A 79 -6.26 -14.37 -9.33
N VAL A 80 -5.02 -14.81 -9.56
CA VAL A 80 -4.23 -14.43 -10.74
C VAL A 80 -4.84 -15.06 -11.99
N VAL A 81 -5.20 -16.35 -11.93
CA VAL A 81 -5.85 -17.09 -13.01
C VAL A 81 -7.22 -16.50 -13.35
N ARG A 82 -8.04 -16.18 -12.33
CA ARG A 82 -9.35 -15.54 -12.52
C ARG A 82 -9.23 -14.15 -13.16
N GLY A 83 -8.16 -13.43 -12.86
CA GLY A 83 -7.92 -12.07 -13.35
C GLY A 83 -8.93 -11.05 -12.81
N GLY A 84 -8.83 -9.81 -13.28
CA GLY A 84 -9.71 -8.73 -12.83
C GLY A 84 -9.49 -8.34 -11.36
N ILE A 85 -10.53 -7.76 -10.74
CA ILE A 85 -10.52 -7.34 -9.33
C ILE A 85 -10.69 -8.57 -8.44
N SER A 86 -9.79 -8.74 -7.49
CA SER A 86 -9.81 -9.81 -6.49
C SER A 86 -10.69 -9.44 -5.31
N TYR A 87 -11.98 -9.77 -5.35
CA TYR A 87 -12.81 -9.68 -4.14
C TYR A 87 -12.62 -10.91 -3.26
N THR A 88 -12.35 -10.69 -1.97
CA THR A 88 -12.13 -11.77 -1.00
C THR A 88 -13.32 -12.73 -0.91
N ILE A 89 -14.55 -12.22 -1.01
CA ILE A 89 -15.76 -13.07 -1.01
C ILE A 89 -15.75 -14.08 -2.15
N ASP A 90 -15.38 -13.69 -3.38
CA ASP A 90 -15.36 -14.59 -4.53
C ASP A 90 -14.31 -15.70 -4.34
N THR A 91 -13.20 -15.36 -3.66
CA THR A 91 -12.15 -16.31 -3.27
C THR A 91 -12.65 -17.29 -2.20
N LEU A 92 -13.30 -16.80 -1.15
CA LEU A 92 -13.82 -17.65 -0.09
C LEU A 92 -14.96 -18.56 -0.57
N VAL A 93 -15.86 -18.07 -1.42
CA VAL A 93 -16.90 -18.89 -2.06
C VAL A 93 -16.26 -20.04 -2.85
N SER A 94 -15.26 -19.74 -3.68
CA SER A 94 -14.55 -20.80 -4.43
C SER A 94 -13.91 -21.85 -3.50
N TYR A 95 -13.37 -21.46 -2.34
CA TYR A 95 -12.86 -22.42 -1.37
C TYR A 95 -13.96 -23.28 -0.75
N THR A 96 -15.12 -22.71 -0.43
CA THR A 96 -16.24 -23.50 0.12
C THR A 96 -16.83 -24.48 -0.88
N GLU A 97 -16.71 -24.20 -2.18
CA GLU A 97 -17.12 -25.10 -3.27
C GLU A 97 -16.10 -26.23 -3.47
N ASP A 98 -14.81 -25.89 -3.53
CA ASP A 98 -13.71 -26.84 -3.76
C ASP A 98 -13.47 -27.76 -2.53
N TYR A 99 -13.63 -27.21 -1.32
CA TYR A 99 -13.27 -27.86 -0.05
C TYR A 99 -14.36 -27.69 1.03
N PRO A 100 -15.55 -28.32 0.86
CA PRO A 100 -16.70 -28.12 1.74
C PRO A 100 -16.50 -28.60 3.19
N ASP A 101 -15.53 -29.50 3.41
CA ASP A 101 -15.22 -30.07 4.73
C ASP A 101 -14.15 -29.28 5.51
N GLU A 102 -13.58 -28.24 4.92
CA GLU A 102 -12.58 -27.38 5.56
C GLU A 102 -13.22 -26.22 6.31
N GLU A 103 -12.60 -25.85 7.42
CA GLU A 103 -12.92 -24.64 8.16
C GLU A 103 -11.92 -23.53 7.82
N ILE A 104 -12.42 -22.47 7.18
CA ILE A 104 -11.60 -21.38 6.69
C ILE A 104 -11.34 -20.34 7.79
N TYR A 105 -10.08 -19.95 7.93
CA TYR A 105 -9.61 -18.83 8.74
C TYR A 105 -9.00 -17.78 7.82
N LEU A 106 -9.76 -16.73 7.49
CA LEU A 106 -9.27 -15.59 6.71
C LEU A 106 -8.35 -14.73 7.59
N ILE A 107 -7.10 -14.60 7.19
CA ILE A 107 -6.08 -13.85 7.91
C ILE A 107 -5.91 -12.47 7.30
N ILE A 108 -6.12 -11.42 8.09
CA ILE A 108 -6.00 -10.02 7.67
C ILE A 108 -5.18 -9.20 8.68
N GLY A 109 -4.72 -8.04 8.25
CA GLY A 109 -4.11 -7.04 9.13
C GLY A 109 -5.15 -6.20 9.87
N LEU A 110 -4.77 -5.62 11.01
CA LEU A 110 -5.60 -4.68 11.77
C LEU A 110 -6.04 -3.48 10.93
N ASP A 111 -5.15 -2.98 10.07
CA ASP A 111 -5.43 -1.89 9.12
C ASP A 111 -6.56 -2.23 8.13
N GLN A 112 -6.65 -3.49 7.73
CA GLN A 112 -7.74 -3.99 6.89
C GLN A 112 -9.02 -4.21 7.68
N PHE A 113 -8.89 -4.67 8.93
CA PHE A 113 -10.02 -4.88 9.82
C PHE A 113 -10.78 -3.59 10.11
N GLU A 114 -10.09 -2.47 10.36
CA GLU A 114 -10.69 -1.15 10.62
C GLU A 114 -11.66 -0.67 9.52
N GLN A 115 -11.54 -1.21 8.31
CA GLN A 115 -12.40 -0.87 7.16
C GLN A 115 -13.13 -2.10 6.60
N PHE A 116 -13.22 -3.18 7.37
CA PHE A 116 -13.74 -4.46 6.90
C PHE A 116 -15.22 -4.40 6.50
N ASP A 117 -16.03 -3.58 7.17
CA ASP A 117 -17.44 -3.35 6.83
C ASP A 117 -17.64 -2.57 5.51
N GLN A 118 -16.56 -2.15 4.86
CA GLN A 118 -16.56 -1.57 3.52
C GLN A 118 -16.20 -2.59 2.43
N TRP A 119 -15.85 -3.83 2.81
CA TRP A 119 -15.51 -4.88 1.85
C TRP A 119 -16.77 -5.36 1.12
N ASN A 120 -16.57 -5.80 -0.12
CA ASN A 120 -17.66 -6.33 -0.94
C ASN A 120 -18.28 -7.56 -0.27
N ARG A 121 -19.57 -7.49 0.08
CA ARG A 121 -20.34 -8.56 0.76
C ARG A 121 -19.65 -9.04 2.04
N PHE A 122 -19.21 -8.11 2.89
CA PHE A 122 -18.50 -8.43 4.13
C PHE A 122 -19.33 -9.31 5.08
N GLU A 123 -20.66 -9.14 5.08
CA GLU A 123 -21.57 -9.93 5.91
C GLU A 123 -21.46 -11.42 5.60
N GLU A 124 -21.38 -11.78 4.32
CA GLU A 124 -21.26 -13.16 3.87
C GLU A 124 -19.88 -13.75 4.18
N ILE A 125 -18.83 -12.92 4.16
CA ILE A 125 -17.51 -13.33 4.63
C ILE A 125 -17.58 -13.78 6.11
N LEU A 126 -18.34 -13.06 6.95
CA LEU A 126 -18.58 -13.40 8.35
C LEU A 126 -19.48 -14.62 8.54
N GLU A 127 -20.21 -15.05 7.51
CA GLU A 127 -21.02 -16.28 7.53
C GLU A 127 -20.20 -17.53 7.17
N ILE A 128 -19.26 -17.40 6.22
CA ILE A 128 -18.55 -18.56 5.67
C ILE A 128 -17.15 -18.77 6.25
N SER A 129 -16.54 -17.75 6.87
CA SER A 129 -15.17 -17.82 7.38
C SER A 129 -15.02 -17.34 8.82
N ASN A 130 -14.04 -17.89 9.53
CA ASN A 130 -13.48 -17.27 10.73
C ASN A 130 -12.51 -16.16 10.32
N LEU A 131 -12.39 -15.10 11.11
CA LEU A 131 -11.42 -14.05 10.90
C LEU A 131 -10.25 -14.16 11.89
N VAL A 132 -9.04 -13.94 11.39
CA VAL A 132 -7.84 -13.80 12.19
C VAL A 132 -7.24 -12.42 11.89
N VAL A 133 -7.35 -11.52 12.85
CA VAL A 133 -6.87 -10.14 12.72
C VAL A 133 -5.51 -10.03 13.38
N THR A 134 -4.48 -9.79 12.57
CA THR A 134 -3.11 -9.66 13.03
C THR A 134 -2.73 -8.19 13.22
N SER A 135 -2.00 -7.88 14.30
CA SER A 135 -1.43 -6.55 14.51
C SER A 135 0.08 -6.62 14.67
N ARG A 136 0.78 -5.61 14.15
CA ARG A 136 2.21 -5.43 14.39
C ARG A 136 2.45 -4.87 15.81
N PRO A 137 3.68 -4.95 16.34
CA PRO A 137 4.01 -4.28 17.59
C PRO A 137 3.56 -2.80 17.59
N GLY A 138 2.90 -2.37 18.67
CA GLY A 138 2.35 -1.01 18.77
C GLY A 138 0.95 -0.81 18.17
N GLY A 139 0.41 -1.78 17.41
CA GLY A 139 -0.97 -1.75 16.94
C GLY A 139 -1.97 -1.81 18.11
N LYS A 140 -2.94 -0.89 18.12
CA LYS A 140 -3.97 -0.84 19.17
C LYS A 140 -5.10 -1.80 18.82
N LEU A 141 -5.07 -2.99 19.42
CA LEU A 141 -6.17 -3.93 19.30
C LEU A 141 -7.44 -3.37 19.98
N PRO A 142 -8.64 -3.67 19.43
CA PRO A 142 -9.91 -3.25 20.03
C PRO A 142 -10.01 -3.73 21.49
N LYS A 143 -10.47 -2.88 22.40
CA LYS A 143 -10.68 -3.25 23.81
C LYS A 143 -12.14 -3.53 24.15
N ALA A 144 -13.05 -3.08 23.28
CA ALA A 144 -14.49 -3.25 23.44
C ALA A 144 -15.17 -3.29 22.06
N ILE A 145 -16.42 -3.76 22.03
CA ILE A 145 -17.18 -3.97 20.79
C ILE A 145 -17.45 -2.64 20.04
N ASP A 146 -17.54 -1.53 20.76
CA ASP A 146 -17.73 -0.19 20.17
C ASP A 146 -16.50 0.33 19.41
N GLU A 147 -15.33 -0.30 19.59
CA GLU A 147 -14.12 -0.03 18.81
C GLU A 147 -14.04 -0.85 17.50
N PHE A 148 -14.98 -1.77 17.26
CA PHE A 148 -15.06 -2.55 16.01
C PHE A 148 -15.65 -1.68 14.89
N PRO A 149 -15.39 -2.03 13.61
CA PRO A 149 -16.15 -1.45 12.51
C PRO A 149 -17.66 -1.61 12.76
N PRO A 150 -18.48 -0.55 12.62
CA PRO A 150 -19.90 -0.60 12.98
C PRO A 150 -20.66 -1.76 12.33
N GLY A 151 -20.36 -2.09 11.07
CA GLY A 151 -20.96 -3.24 10.40
C GLY A 151 -20.56 -4.58 10.99
N VAL A 152 -19.34 -4.72 11.52
CA VAL A 152 -18.88 -5.96 12.19
C VAL A 152 -19.44 -6.05 13.60
N ALA A 153 -19.46 -4.93 14.35
CA ALA A 153 -19.96 -4.87 15.72
C ALA A 153 -21.39 -5.43 15.84
N SER A 154 -22.24 -5.23 14.82
CA SER A 154 -23.60 -5.78 14.81
C SER A 154 -23.68 -7.30 14.72
N PHE A 155 -22.61 -7.99 14.33
CA PHE A 155 -22.55 -9.45 14.29
C PHE A 155 -21.99 -10.05 15.58
N VAL A 156 -21.34 -9.28 16.44
CA VAL A 156 -20.70 -9.78 17.66
C VAL A 156 -21.78 -10.17 18.68
N SER A 157 -21.72 -11.41 19.16
CA SER A 157 -22.55 -11.90 20.27
C SER A 157 -21.81 -11.84 21.59
N GLU A 158 -20.51 -12.12 21.60
CA GLU A 158 -19.66 -12.09 22.78
C GLU A 158 -18.27 -11.60 22.39
N TYR A 159 -17.64 -10.80 23.26
CA TYR A 159 -16.26 -10.37 23.11
C TYR A 159 -15.51 -10.50 24.42
N ASN A 160 -14.36 -11.18 24.38
CA ASN A 160 -13.48 -11.34 25.52
C ASN A 160 -12.01 -11.16 25.07
N GLU A 161 -11.44 -10.02 25.46
CA GLU A 161 -10.06 -9.60 25.20
C GLU A 161 -9.63 -9.66 23.73
N ASN A 162 -9.25 -10.84 23.22
CA ASN A 162 -8.74 -11.05 21.88
C ASN A 162 -9.62 -12.01 21.06
N PHE A 163 -10.81 -12.35 21.54
CA PHE A 163 -11.71 -13.30 20.89
C PHE A 163 -13.13 -12.74 20.84
N ALA A 164 -13.73 -12.76 19.64
CA ALA A 164 -15.14 -12.46 19.44
C ALA A 164 -15.88 -13.66 18.87
N LEU A 165 -17.03 -14.01 19.46
CA LEU A 165 -18.00 -14.92 18.87
C LEU A 165 -19.02 -14.10 18.07
N LEU A 166 -19.32 -14.55 16.87
CA LEU A 166 -20.33 -13.95 16.01
C LEU A 166 -21.65 -14.71 16.09
N ARG A 167 -22.76 -14.01 15.84
CA ARG A 167 -24.10 -14.59 15.75
C ARG A 167 -24.23 -15.62 14.61
N THR A 168 -23.32 -15.60 13.65
CA THR A 168 -23.21 -16.59 12.56
C THR A 168 -22.61 -17.92 13.04
N GLY A 169 -22.07 -17.99 14.26
CA GLY A 169 -21.31 -19.11 14.78
C GLY A 169 -19.82 -19.08 14.39
N LYS A 170 -19.38 -18.07 13.64
CA LYS A 170 -17.97 -17.82 13.30
C LYS A 170 -17.27 -17.01 14.39
N THR A 171 -15.95 -16.97 14.30
CA THR A 171 -15.09 -16.31 15.30
C THR A 171 -14.22 -15.23 14.68
N ILE A 172 -13.86 -14.23 15.48
CA ILE A 172 -12.80 -13.26 15.18
C ILE A 172 -11.73 -13.40 16.27
N GLN A 173 -10.48 -13.64 15.86
CA GLN A 173 -9.35 -13.78 16.79
C GLN A 173 -8.30 -12.72 16.51
N PHE A 174 -7.89 -11.98 17.54
CA PHE A 174 -6.87 -10.95 17.45
C PHE A 174 -5.52 -11.50 17.89
N ILE A 175 -4.52 -11.38 17.03
CA ILE A 175 -3.17 -11.90 17.28
C ILE A 175 -2.16 -10.77 17.09
N GLN A 176 -1.52 -10.38 18.20
CA GLN A 176 -0.35 -9.51 18.12
C GLN A 176 0.88 -10.31 17.70
N LEU A 177 1.56 -9.83 16.66
CA LEU A 177 2.80 -10.37 16.12
C LEU A 177 4.01 -9.71 16.81
N ASN A 178 5.12 -10.44 16.88
CA ASN A 178 6.40 -9.96 17.43
C ASN A 178 7.42 -9.61 16.33
N ASP A 179 6.97 -9.54 15.07
CA ASP A 179 7.84 -9.51 13.89
C ASP A 179 8.40 -8.12 13.56
N ILE A 180 9.40 -8.11 12.67
CA ILE A 180 10.05 -6.93 12.10
C ILE A 180 9.00 -6.03 11.43
N ASP A 181 8.97 -4.77 11.83
CA ASP A 181 8.15 -3.75 11.21
C ASP A 181 8.77 -3.32 9.87
N ILE A 182 8.42 -4.02 8.80
CA ILE A 182 8.75 -3.62 7.42
C ILE A 182 7.48 -3.62 6.57
N SER A 183 7.21 -2.53 5.88
CA SER A 183 6.12 -2.47 4.90
C SER A 183 6.65 -2.75 3.50
N ALA A 184 5.82 -3.38 2.66
CA ALA A 184 6.15 -3.53 1.24
C ALA A 184 6.43 -2.19 0.56
N THR A 185 5.79 -1.10 1.00
CA THR A 185 6.04 0.25 0.45
C THR A 185 7.44 0.75 0.78
N GLU A 186 7.85 0.66 2.04
CA GLU A 186 9.20 1.03 2.45
C GLU A 186 10.25 0.15 1.78
N LEU A 187 9.98 -1.14 1.66
CA LEU A 187 10.86 -2.09 0.99
C LEU A 187 11.06 -1.74 -0.49
N ARG A 188 9.99 -1.35 -1.22
CA ARG A 188 10.13 -0.87 -2.61
C ARG A 188 10.96 0.39 -2.69
N LYS A 189 10.86 1.31 -1.72
CA LYS A 189 11.71 2.51 -1.66
C LYS A 189 13.18 2.13 -1.49
N LYS A 190 13.49 1.25 -0.53
CA LYS A 190 14.84 0.72 -0.30
C LYS A 190 15.43 0.09 -1.56
N ILE A 191 14.67 -0.79 -2.23
CA ILE A 191 15.13 -1.43 -3.48
C ILE A 191 15.43 -0.39 -4.56
N ARG A 192 14.57 0.61 -4.75
CA ARG A 192 14.75 1.68 -5.76
C ARG A 192 15.96 2.58 -5.46
N ASN A 193 16.29 2.75 -4.20
CA ASN A 193 17.45 3.52 -3.75
C ASN A 193 18.75 2.72 -3.79
N GLY A 194 18.68 1.41 -4.02
CA GLY A 194 19.83 0.52 -3.96
C GLY A 194 20.28 0.18 -2.53
N ASP A 195 19.42 0.42 -1.54
CA ASP A 195 19.68 0.07 -0.14
C ASP A 195 19.72 -1.45 0.03
N ALA A 196 20.44 -1.91 1.06
CA ALA A 196 20.43 -3.32 1.44
C ALA A 196 19.03 -3.73 1.94
N VAL A 197 18.54 -4.88 1.45
CA VAL A 197 17.21 -5.43 1.79
C VAL A 197 17.25 -6.90 2.20
N ASP A 198 18.44 -7.45 2.35
CA ASP A 198 18.73 -8.85 2.64
C ASP A 198 17.98 -9.38 3.86
N ASP A 199 17.82 -8.55 4.89
CA ASP A 199 17.14 -8.92 6.14
C ASP A 199 15.61 -8.86 6.04
N TYR A 200 15.07 -8.29 4.95
CA TYR A 200 13.64 -8.02 4.80
C TYR A 200 12.96 -8.93 3.77
N ILE A 201 13.70 -9.55 2.85
CA ILE A 201 13.14 -10.44 1.82
C ILE A 201 13.92 -11.75 1.70
N PRO A 202 13.25 -12.87 1.36
CA PRO A 202 13.96 -14.10 1.05
C PRO A 202 14.94 -13.92 -0.12
N LEU A 203 16.09 -14.57 -0.04
CA LEU A 203 17.12 -14.53 -1.09
C LEU A 203 16.59 -14.94 -2.49
N PRO A 204 15.70 -15.94 -2.64
CA PRO A 204 15.10 -16.25 -3.94
C PRO A 204 14.27 -15.10 -4.52
N VAL A 205 13.51 -14.39 -3.67
CA VAL A 205 12.72 -13.22 -4.08
C VAL A 205 13.63 -12.10 -4.54
N ARG A 206 14.71 -11.82 -3.79
CA ARG A 206 15.71 -10.82 -4.19
C ARG A 206 16.36 -11.17 -5.54
N SER A 207 16.75 -12.43 -5.71
CA SER A 207 17.38 -12.91 -6.94
C SER A 207 16.43 -12.76 -8.14
N TYR A 208 15.14 -13.04 -7.92
CA TYR A 208 14.10 -12.81 -8.93
C TYR A 208 13.95 -11.31 -9.28
N ILE A 209 13.87 -10.44 -8.26
CA ILE A 209 13.79 -8.99 -8.45
C ILE A 209 14.97 -8.47 -9.28
N GLN A 210 16.19 -8.90 -8.96
CA GLN A 210 17.40 -8.49 -9.68
C GLN A 210 17.42 -9.01 -11.12
N LYS A 211 17.12 -10.30 -11.33
CA LYS A 211 17.11 -10.93 -12.64
C LYS A 211 16.10 -10.30 -13.60
N HIS A 212 14.96 -9.87 -13.07
CA HIS A 212 13.86 -9.30 -13.85
C HIS A 212 13.80 -7.76 -13.79
N GLU A 213 14.82 -7.12 -13.22
CA GLU A 213 14.95 -5.66 -13.08
C GLU A 213 13.70 -5.00 -12.47
N LEU A 214 13.08 -5.69 -11.51
CA LEU A 214 11.87 -5.21 -10.85
C LEU A 214 12.20 -4.09 -9.87
N TYR A 215 11.25 -3.15 -9.72
CA TYR A 215 11.40 -1.98 -8.85
C TYR A 215 12.58 -1.08 -9.24
N GLU A 216 12.82 -0.91 -10.53
CA GLU A 216 13.91 -0.08 -11.04
C GLU A 216 13.92 1.33 -10.43
N SER A 217 15.12 1.82 -10.13
CA SER A 217 15.33 3.17 -9.59
C SER A 217 14.72 4.21 -10.52
N LEU A 218 13.90 5.10 -9.97
CA LEU A 218 13.36 6.22 -10.74
C LEU A 218 14.48 7.07 -11.37
N GLY A 219 15.68 7.11 -10.77
CA GLY A 219 16.82 7.82 -11.35
C GLY A 219 17.29 7.25 -12.70
N LYS A 220 17.19 5.94 -12.93
CA LYS A 220 17.53 5.38 -14.25
C LYS A 220 16.52 5.79 -15.32
N VAL A 221 15.23 5.88 -14.95
CA VAL A 221 14.14 6.17 -15.89
C VAL A 221 13.98 7.68 -16.12
N ILE A 222 14.13 8.49 -15.07
CA ILE A 222 14.01 9.95 -15.12
C ILE A 222 15.31 10.58 -15.63
N GLY A 223 16.46 10.09 -15.17
CA GLY A 223 17.79 10.58 -15.52
C GLY A 223 18.13 11.93 -14.89
N ASP A 224 17.54 13.00 -15.41
CA ASP A 224 17.81 14.39 -15.01
C ASP A 224 16.67 14.92 -14.13
N PHE A 225 16.88 14.89 -12.81
CA PHE A 225 15.89 15.33 -11.84
C PHE A 225 15.68 16.84 -11.78
N GLU A 226 16.65 17.66 -12.16
CA GLU A 226 16.48 19.11 -12.25
C GLU A 226 15.50 19.44 -13.40
N ARG A 227 15.76 18.87 -14.59
CA ARG A 227 14.84 19.00 -15.73
C ARG A 227 13.47 18.41 -15.43
N PHE A 228 13.41 17.26 -14.75
CA PHE A 228 12.15 16.65 -14.32
C PHE A 228 11.36 17.56 -13.37
N THR A 229 12.04 18.22 -12.43
CA THR A 229 11.45 19.19 -11.51
C THR A 229 10.82 20.35 -12.27
N HIS A 230 11.52 20.93 -13.25
CA HIS A 230 10.95 21.95 -14.13
C HIS A 230 9.72 21.47 -14.90
N GLN A 231 9.73 20.24 -15.42
CA GLN A 231 8.56 19.68 -16.12
C GLN A 231 7.36 19.49 -15.20
N CYS A 232 7.58 18.95 -13.99
CA CYS A 232 6.53 18.79 -12.99
C CYS A 232 5.91 20.13 -12.58
N ALA A 233 6.73 21.18 -12.41
CA ALA A 233 6.23 22.54 -12.19
C ALA A 233 5.37 23.03 -13.36
N ASN A 234 5.77 22.76 -14.61
CA ASN A 234 4.98 23.10 -15.79
C ASN A 234 3.63 22.36 -15.85
N TYR A 235 3.55 21.10 -15.43
CA TYR A 235 2.28 20.38 -15.32
C TYR A 235 1.35 21.03 -14.27
N LEU A 236 1.91 21.52 -13.16
CA LEU A 236 1.14 22.26 -12.15
C LEU A 236 0.60 23.57 -12.73
N PHE A 237 1.44 24.35 -13.42
CA PHE A 237 0.98 25.58 -14.09
C PHE A 237 -0.10 25.30 -15.15
N ALA A 238 0.05 24.25 -15.95
CA ALA A 238 -0.93 23.86 -16.97
C ALA A 238 -2.30 23.50 -16.38
N LYS A 239 -2.35 23.19 -15.07
CA LYS A 239 -3.58 22.89 -14.34
C LYS A 239 -3.99 24.02 -13.39
N ASN A 240 -3.45 25.23 -13.57
CA ASN A 240 -3.72 26.42 -12.76
C ASN A 240 -3.32 26.30 -11.28
N GLY A 241 -2.24 25.55 -11.00
CA GLY A 241 -1.58 25.60 -9.70
C GLY A 241 -1.07 27.01 -9.41
N ILE A 242 -1.23 27.47 -8.17
CA ILE A 242 -0.80 28.81 -7.72
C ILE A 242 0.40 28.69 -6.80
N ASN A 243 1.18 29.78 -6.68
CA ASN A 243 2.36 29.85 -5.82
C ASN A 243 3.32 28.66 -6.00
N VAL A 244 3.49 28.21 -7.25
CA VAL A 244 4.38 27.09 -7.60
C VAL A 244 5.82 27.54 -7.45
N GLN A 245 6.55 26.90 -6.56
CA GLN A 245 7.96 27.12 -6.31
C GLN A 245 8.68 25.79 -6.36
N ALA A 246 9.92 25.80 -6.86
CA ALA A 246 10.77 24.63 -6.92
C ALA A 246 12.14 24.98 -6.35
N TYR A 247 12.75 24.02 -5.66
CA TYR A 247 13.98 24.19 -4.91
C TYR A 247 14.93 23.04 -5.23
N ASP A 248 16.20 23.37 -5.40
CA ASP A 248 17.33 22.45 -5.32
C ASP A 248 17.86 22.47 -3.88
N LEU A 249 17.83 21.29 -3.28
CA LEU A 249 18.13 21.03 -1.88
C LEU A 249 19.35 20.12 -1.73
N ARG A 250 20.13 19.85 -2.79
CA ARG A 250 21.29 18.93 -2.76
C ARG A 250 22.34 19.32 -1.72
N GLU A 251 22.50 20.61 -1.47
CA GLU A 251 23.44 21.15 -0.47
C GLU A 251 22.85 21.18 0.95
N LEU A 252 21.59 20.76 1.12
CA LEU A 252 20.90 20.68 2.40
C LEU A 252 20.74 19.23 2.82
N ASN A 253 20.77 18.97 4.14
CA ASN A 253 20.51 17.64 4.69
C ASN A 253 18.99 17.34 4.71
N GLN A 254 18.40 17.18 3.52
CA GLN A 254 16.96 16.97 3.31
C GLN A 254 16.69 15.57 2.77
N PRO A 255 15.48 15.01 2.98
CA PRO A 255 15.14 13.66 2.50
C PRO A 255 15.01 13.54 0.98
N SER A 256 15.02 14.65 0.23
CA SER A 256 14.99 14.68 -1.23
C SER A 256 15.92 15.78 -1.76
N GLU A 257 16.47 15.55 -2.95
CA GLU A 257 17.39 16.48 -3.62
C GLU A 257 16.66 17.70 -4.19
N PHE A 258 15.40 17.53 -4.58
CA PHE A 258 14.56 18.56 -5.16
C PHE A 258 13.18 18.57 -4.50
N SER A 259 12.63 19.76 -4.30
CA SER A 259 11.25 19.90 -3.82
C SER A 259 10.46 20.90 -4.66
N ILE A 260 9.19 20.60 -4.89
CA ILE A 260 8.20 21.55 -5.39
C ILE A 260 7.17 21.78 -4.31
N ILE A 261 6.78 23.03 -4.13
CA ILE A 261 5.59 23.40 -3.35
C ILE A 261 4.64 24.21 -4.23
N ALA A 262 3.36 23.87 -4.21
CA ALA A 262 2.32 24.60 -4.92
C ALA A 262 1.00 24.55 -4.15
N SER A 263 0.10 25.48 -4.46
CA SER A 263 -1.24 25.46 -3.88
C SER A 263 -2.33 25.21 -4.93
N GLY A 264 -3.38 24.54 -4.47
CA GLY A 264 -4.70 24.50 -5.09
C GLY A 264 -5.67 25.44 -4.36
N THR A 265 -6.68 25.92 -5.09
CA THR A 265 -7.71 26.84 -4.57
C THR A 265 -8.80 26.15 -3.73
N SER A 266 -8.80 24.83 -3.69
CA SER A 266 -9.72 24.00 -2.90
C SER A 266 -9.11 22.61 -2.75
N THR A 267 -9.57 21.82 -1.78
CA THR A 267 -9.09 20.43 -1.61
C THR A 267 -9.28 19.59 -2.87
N ARG A 268 -10.43 19.71 -3.54
CA ARG A 268 -10.69 19.03 -4.82
C ARG A 268 -9.73 19.47 -5.92
N HIS A 269 -9.38 20.77 -5.96
CA HIS A 269 -8.41 21.27 -6.92
C HIS A 269 -7.00 20.72 -6.62
N THR A 270 -6.58 20.69 -5.36
CA THR A 270 -5.31 20.09 -4.94
C THR A 270 -5.19 18.63 -5.37
N SER A 271 -6.22 17.81 -5.13
CA SER A 271 -6.25 16.42 -5.62
C SER A 271 -6.19 16.35 -7.15
N ALA A 272 -6.88 17.26 -7.85
CA ALA A 272 -6.85 17.31 -9.31
C ALA A 272 -5.49 17.76 -9.89
N LEU A 273 -4.74 18.62 -9.19
CA LEU A 273 -3.36 18.96 -9.52
C LEU A 273 -2.48 17.71 -9.42
N ALA A 274 -2.57 16.99 -8.30
CA ALA A 274 -1.83 15.76 -8.06
C ALA A 274 -2.09 14.71 -9.15
N ASP A 275 -3.37 14.41 -9.41
CA ASP A 275 -3.79 13.48 -10.47
C ASP A 275 -3.31 13.91 -11.86
N HIS A 276 -3.21 15.22 -12.11
CA HIS A 276 -2.70 15.71 -13.38
C HIS A 276 -1.21 15.45 -13.52
N VAL A 277 -0.39 15.79 -12.52
CA VAL A 277 1.05 15.52 -12.51
C VAL A 277 1.32 14.03 -12.69
N VAL A 278 0.67 13.17 -11.90
CA VAL A 278 0.83 11.70 -12.00
C VAL A 278 0.51 11.19 -13.41
N ARG A 279 -0.57 11.68 -14.03
CA ARG A 279 -0.93 11.27 -15.40
C ARG A 279 0.09 11.74 -16.44
N GLN A 280 0.60 12.96 -16.33
CA GLN A 280 1.59 13.47 -17.28
C GLN A 280 2.94 12.77 -17.12
N VAL A 281 3.41 12.60 -15.88
CA VAL A 281 4.66 11.87 -15.61
C VAL A 281 4.57 10.45 -16.13
N LYS A 282 3.48 9.73 -15.88
CA LYS A 282 3.29 8.39 -16.47
C LYS A 282 3.34 8.43 -17.99
N LYS A 283 2.67 9.39 -18.63
CA LYS A 283 2.62 9.48 -20.10
C LYS A 283 4.00 9.70 -20.70
N VAL A 284 4.86 10.50 -20.04
CA VAL A 284 6.17 10.91 -20.57
C VAL A 284 7.27 9.93 -20.16
N TYR A 285 7.28 9.51 -18.90
CA TYR A 285 8.36 8.72 -18.29
C TYR A 285 7.97 7.26 -18.03
N GLY A 286 6.70 6.89 -18.15
CA GLY A 286 6.23 5.52 -17.87
C GLY A 286 6.16 5.16 -16.39
N VAL A 287 6.44 6.09 -15.48
CA VAL A 287 6.55 5.82 -14.03
C VAL A 287 5.42 6.43 -13.21
N TYR A 288 5.22 5.90 -12.01
CA TYR A 288 4.36 6.45 -10.96
C TYR A 288 5.20 6.99 -9.78
N PRO A 289 4.66 7.88 -8.94
CA PRO A 289 5.29 8.21 -7.67
C PRO A 289 5.55 6.95 -6.84
N GLN A 290 6.66 6.92 -6.12
CA GLN A 290 6.95 5.89 -5.13
C GLN A 290 5.90 5.86 -4.01
N ASN A 291 5.36 7.03 -3.65
CA ASN A 291 4.30 7.20 -2.67
C ASN A 291 3.40 8.39 -2.99
N ILE A 292 2.13 8.30 -2.58
CA ILE A 292 1.15 9.39 -2.66
C ILE A 292 0.39 9.46 -1.33
N GLU A 293 0.43 10.61 -0.65
CA GLU A 293 -0.26 10.83 0.61
C GLU A 293 -1.30 11.94 0.51
N GLY A 294 -2.37 11.86 1.30
CA GLY A 294 -3.37 12.91 1.45
C GLY A 294 -4.27 13.19 0.23
N ILE A 295 -4.12 12.47 -0.88
CA ILE A 295 -4.87 12.74 -2.12
C ILE A 295 -6.40 12.65 -1.99
N LYS A 296 -6.91 11.78 -1.10
CA LYS A 296 -8.35 11.65 -0.84
C LYS A 296 -8.92 12.88 -0.12
N GLU A 297 -8.18 13.43 0.83
CA GLU A 297 -8.59 14.60 1.61
C GLU A 297 -8.33 15.91 0.87
N GLY A 298 -7.23 15.99 0.10
CA GLY A 298 -6.84 17.14 -0.71
C GLY A 298 -6.34 18.35 0.09
N ARG A 299 -6.22 18.26 1.43
CA ARG A 299 -5.70 19.35 2.27
C ARG A 299 -4.21 19.57 2.09
N TRP A 300 -3.45 18.47 2.11
CA TRP A 300 -2.04 18.43 1.79
C TRP A 300 -1.78 17.10 1.09
N VAL A 301 -1.34 17.18 -0.16
CA VAL A 301 -1.02 16.02 -0.98
C VAL A 301 0.49 16.01 -1.21
N VAL A 302 1.11 14.87 -0.97
CA VAL A 302 2.55 14.67 -1.23
C VAL A 302 2.69 13.64 -2.33
N LEU A 303 3.44 13.99 -3.38
CA LEU A 303 3.90 13.04 -4.40
C LEU A 303 5.40 12.85 -4.22
N ASP A 304 5.81 11.61 -3.99
CA ASP A 304 7.20 11.24 -3.77
C ASP A 304 7.73 10.50 -5.00
N TYR A 305 8.67 11.11 -5.73
CA TYR A 305 9.38 10.49 -6.86
C TYR A 305 10.84 10.15 -6.51
N GLY A 306 11.17 9.95 -5.23
CA GLY A 306 12.54 9.76 -4.76
C GLY A 306 13.26 11.10 -4.65
N SER A 307 14.15 11.42 -5.60
CA SER A 307 14.91 12.69 -5.60
C SER A 307 14.04 13.94 -5.73
N LEU A 308 12.79 13.82 -6.20
CA LEU A 308 11.83 14.93 -6.23
C LEU A 308 10.62 14.65 -5.32
N MET A 309 10.39 15.53 -4.36
CA MET A 309 9.12 15.60 -3.61
C MET A 309 8.25 16.78 -4.08
N ILE A 310 6.95 16.54 -4.25
CA ILE A 310 5.99 17.57 -4.65
C ILE A 310 4.92 17.72 -3.57
N HIS A 311 4.90 18.86 -2.91
CA HIS A 311 3.96 19.24 -1.86
C HIS A 311 2.86 20.13 -2.45
N LEU A 312 1.64 19.63 -2.46
CA LEU A 312 0.47 20.33 -2.97
C LEU A 312 -0.48 20.63 -1.81
N PHE A 313 -0.64 21.90 -1.50
CA PHE A 313 -1.52 22.33 -0.40
C PHE A 313 -2.84 22.86 -0.93
N TYR A 314 -3.91 22.66 -0.18
CA TYR A 314 -4.99 23.64 -0.20
C TYR A 314 -4.43 24.96 0.38
N ASP A 315 -4.53 26.05 -0.37
CA ASP A 315 -3.79 27.30 -0.09
C ASP A 315 -3.94 27.82 1.34
N TYR A 316 -5.13 27.68 1.93
CA TYR A 316 -5.38 28.07 3.32
C TYR A 316 -4.52 27.28 4.33
N VAL A 317 -4.30 25.99 4.06
CA VAL A 317 -3.55 25.08 4.94
C VAL A 317 -2.04 25.32 4.80
N ARG A 318 -1.56 25.76 3.63
CA ARG A 318 -0.12 26.02 3.38
C ARG A 318 0.49 26.96 4.41
N ILE A 319 -0.26 27.99 4.81
CA ILE A 319 0.15 29.02 5.77
C ILE A 319 0.42 28.42 7.17
N GLU A 320 -0.23 27.32 7.52
CA GLU A 320 -0.04 26.65 8.81
C GLU A 320 1.27 25.85 8.85
N TYR A 321 1.66 25.23 7.73
CA TYR A 321 2.84 24.35 7.66
C TYR A 321 4.16 25.09 7.37
N GLN A 322 4.12 26.14 6.54
CA GLN A 322 5.28 27.01 6.24
C GLN A 322 6.57 26.25 5.88
N LEU A 323 6.46 25.18 5.08
CA LEU A 323 7.61 24.34 4.70
C LEU A 323 8.70 25.14 3.99
N GLU A 324 8.34 26.24 3.32
CA GLU A 324 9.28 27.12 2.64
C GLU A 324 10.34 27.69 3.58
N LYS A 325 10.02 27.85 4.88
CA LYS A 325 10.98 28.30 5.89
C LYS A 325 12.13 27.31 6.09
N LEU A 326 11.86 26.02 5.90
CA LEU A 326 12.87 24.96 6.00
C LEU A 326 13.83 24.94 4.80
N TRP A 327 13.46 25.63 3.70
CA TRP A 327 14.20 25.65 2.45
C TRP A 327 14.65 27.06 2.05
N GLU A 328 14.61 28.03 2.98
CA GLU A 328 15.08 29.41 2.74
C GLU A 328 16.55 29.45 2.31
N GLU A 329 17.36 28.48 2.76
CA GLU A 329 18.76 28.31 2.38
C GLU A 329 18.95 27.50 1.08
N GLY A 330 17.87 26.90 0.54
CA GLY A 330 17.89 26.12 -0.70
C GLY A 330 17.90 27.01 -1.94
N VAL A 331 18.44 26.49 -3.05
CA VAL A 331 18.51 27.26 -4.30
C VAL A 331 17.14 27.22 -4.98
N ASN A 332 16.47 28.37 -5.09
CA ASN A 332 15.20 28.47 -5.82
C ASN A 332 15.46 28.31 -7.33
N LEU A 333 14.79 27.33 -7.95
CA LEU A 333 14.94 27.04 -9.39
C LEU A 333 14.18 28.01 -10.30
N HIS A 334 13.52 29.02 -9.74
CA HIS A 334 12.82 30.10 -10.46
C HIS A 334 11.89 29.61 -11.58
N VAL A 335 11.10 28.57 -11.29
CA VAL A 335 10.09 28.04 -12.22
C VAL A 335 9.06 29.10 -12.60
N LYS A 336 8.77 29.25 -13.90
CA LYS A 336 7.79 30.21 -14.43
C LYS A 336 6.80 29.50 -15.33
N GLY A 337 5.51 29.76 -15.12
CA GLY A 337 4.44 29.21 -15.95
C GLY A 337 4.47 29.76 -17.39
N PRO A 338 3.89 29.04 -18.37
CA PRO A 338 3.97 29.41 -19.78
C PRO A 338 3.32 30.74 -20.21
N ASN A 339 2.78 31.57 -19.31
CA ASN A 339 2.32 32.92 -19.66
C ASN A 339 2.29 33.86 -18.43
N LEU A 340 3.40 34.55 -18.17
CA LEU A 340 3.43 35.79 -17.37
C LEU A 340 3.82 37.02 -18.20
N ASN A 341 3.95 36.88 -19.53
CA ASN A 341 4.22 37.98 -20.48
C ASN A 341 2.95 38.60 -21.07
N ARG A 342 1.90 38.80 -20.27
CA ARG A 342 0.91 39.84 -20.55
C ARG A 342 1.07 40.94 -19.51
N GLN A 343 2.17 41.68 -19.66
CA GLN A 343 2.28 43.00 -19.06
C GLN A 343 1.20 43.90 -19.68
N THR A 344 0.35 44.44 -18.81
CA THR A 344 -0.24 45.78 -18.86
C THR A 344 0.00 46.56 -20.16
N SER A 345 -1.07 46.76 -20.91
CA SER A 345 -1.23 47.92 -21.81
C SER A 345 -2.28 48.83 -21.20
#